data_AF-A0A937APV2-F1
#
_entry.id   AF-A0A937APV2-F1
#
_cell.length_a   1.000
_cell.length_b   1.000
_cell.length_c   1.000
_cell.angle_alpha   90.00
_cell.angle_beta   90.00
_cell.angle_gamma   90.00
#
_symmetry.space_group_name_H-M   'P 1'
#
loop_
_entity.id
_entity.type
_entity.pdbx_description
1 polymer ?
#
loop_
_entity_poly.entity_id
_entity_poly.type
_entity_poly.pdbx_seq_one_letter_code
_entity_poly.pdbx_strand_id
1 'polypeptide(L)'
;MRTLSVSWIASVLVLALAMINPLSAIATEPASNAAGATQGATTQSLTTVPAARFAERVVVITIEGPIDRHVQASFERRLKEAEKGGAQAVVLELNTPGGELGAVLGMCSTLKNSPIKNTVAWIHPEAYSGGSILALACREIVLSESSTMGDSLIITIGSLGQLNILPESERQKALSPLLAEVVNSARLRGYDEKLVQGFVTLGVELWMVESVDKPGTFVFIDRNEYKLLFGTEPVANSATNTGAAPLPPEAKAAQKQIEDQAAQDARDGAGALGGRKSGGEGRRQGGGGALLPRDASASPFQPASPAMGAGLLRSTDSQMTQRSARPVFTAADQGKWKVVEFVCDGRGVLTLKNDTLFRYGLAQQAGTANGTITNDEELKAFFGAKNLARLDMNWAERTAQTLSNPVLQGVLVVIFLIAMFVEITHPGVILPGTVAAIALFLLAAPMFFAGFANWWAVVAVVLGIGLLGLEIFVLPGFGVFGILGLLMLFGGLIGLLVPAGAGGLFPDSPEGQSQMLTAVATLAISTVTAIGAMYFIGKNFGSLPILNRFVLQDSGSNSEGEELLAAAATVDPNAPVQPGQEGEAMTPLRPSGRVRIGEEVVDVVADSGFIAAGVRVRVLRLEGMRVVVEKA
;
A
#
# COMPACT_ATOMS: atom_id res chain seq x y z
N MET A 1 -34.71 -22.75 -14.87
CA MET A 1 -33.41 -22.15 -15.26
C MET A 1 -32.43 -22.35 -14.12
N ARG A 2 -31.15 -22.51 -14.48
CA ARG A 2 -30.05 -23.19 -13.75
C ARG A 2 -29.89 -22.85 -12.26
N THR A 3 -29.64 -23.91 -11.49
CA THR A 3 -29.29 -23.95 -10.06
C THR A 3 -28.04 -23.11 -9.75
N LEU A 4 -28.20 -22.00 -9.02
CA LEU A 4 -27.09 -21.30 -8.37
C LEU A 4 -26.89 -21.96 -7.00
N SER A 5 -25.92 -22.86 -6.93
CA SER A 5 -25.54 -23.56 -5.70
C SER A 5 -24.82 -22.61 -4.72
N VAL A 6 -24.62 -23.12 -3.50
CA VAL A 6 -23.85 -22.59 -2.35
C VAL A 6 -22.44 -22.05 -2.69
N SER A 7 -22.04 -22.10 -3.96
CA SER A 7 -20.80 -21.59 -4.49
C SER A 7 -20.56 -20.11 -4.20
N TRP A 8 -21.55 -19.19 -4.12
CA TRP A 8 -21.20 -17.75 -4.08
C TRP A 8 -20.56 -17.25 -2.76
N ILE A 9 -20.99 -17.73 -1.60
CA ILE A 9 -20.38 -17.37 -0.31
C ILE A 9 -19.03 -18.07 -0.14
N ALA A 10 -18.96 -19.34 -0.56
CA ALA A 10 -17.69 -20.03 -0.74
C ALA A 10 -16.82 -19.32 -1.78
N SER A 11 -17.36 -18.68 -2.82
CA SER A 11 -16.63 -17.96 -3.87
C SER A 11 -16.16 -16.59 -3.40
N VAL A 12 -16.83 -15.94 -2.45
CA VAL A 12 -16.33 -14.69 -1.82
C VAL A 12 -15.25 -15.00 -0.79
N LEU A 13 -15.41 -16.07 0.00
CA LEU A 13 -14.34 -16.56 0.89
C LEU A 13 -13.16 -17.12 0.08
N VAL A 14 -13.42 -17.85 -1.01
CA VAL A 14 -12.42 -18.34 -1.98
C VAL A 14 -11.86 -17.20 -2.82
N LEU A 15 -12.57 -16.09 -3.08
CA LEU A 15 -11.96 -14.89 -3.69
C LEU A 15 -10.99 -14.23 -2.71
N ALA A 16 -11.39 -14.09 -1.45
CA ALA A 16 -10.53 -13.56 -0.39
C ALA A 16 -9.33 -14.49 -0.10
N LEU A 17 -9.49 -15.81 -0.21
CA LEU A 17 -8.43 -16.83 -0.13
C LEU A 17 -7.64 -16.99 -1.44
N ALA A 18 -8.20 -16.67 -2.60
CA ALA A 18 -7.51 -16.68 -3.90
C ALA A 18 -6.63 -15.43 -4.06
N MET A 19 -6.97 -14.33 -3.40
CA MET A 19 -6.09 -13.16 -3.22
C MET A 19 -4.88 -13.46 -2.33
N ILE A 20 -4.86 -14.61 -1.64
CA ILE A 20 -3.77 -15.08 -0.76
C ILE A 20 -2.85 -16.09 -1.49
N ASN A 21 -3.17 -16.52 -2.72
CA ASN A 21 -2.40 -17.55 -3.44
C ASN A 21 -1.68 -16.99 -4.68
N PRO A 22 -0.34 -16.90 -4.70
CA PRO A 22 0.39 -16.92 -5.95
C PRO A 22 0.29 -18.35 -6.50
N LEU A 23 -0.44 -18.54 -7.60
CA LEU A 23 -0.58 -19.85 -8.23
C LEU A 23 0.79 -20.30 -8.77
N SER A 24 1.38 -21.26 -8.07
CA SER A 24 2.51 -22.13 -8.40
C SER A 24 2.90 -22.24 -9.89
N ALA A 25 4.11 -21.80 -10.22
CA ALA A 25 4.88 -22.41 -11.29
C ALA A 25 5.50 -23.70 -10.73
N ILE A 26 4.84 -24.83 -11.01
CA ILE A 26 5.41 -26.16 -10.78
C ILE A 26 6.55 -26.31 -11.78
N ALA A 27 7.78 -26.36 -11.27
CA ALA A 27 8.95 -26.77 -12.01
C ALA A 27 8.76 -28.23 -12.46
N THR A 28 8.50 -28.41 -13.75
CA THR A 28 8.75 -29.68 -14.44
C THR A 28 10.24 -29.82 -14.65
N GLU A 29 10.88 -30.74 -13.93
CA GLU A 29 12.21 -31.24 -14.29
C GLU A 29 12.21 -31.75 -15.74
N PRO A 30 13.18 -31.37 -16.59
CA PRO A 30 13.49 -32.16 -17.75
C PRO A 30 14.51 -33.23 -17.37
N ALA A 31 14.13 -34.46 -17.69
CA ALA A 31 14.90 -35.68 -17.52
C ALA A 31 16.34 -35.56 -18.08
N SER A 32 17.24 -36.18 -17.32
CA SER A 32 18.56 -36.67 -17.76
C SER A 32 18.47 -37.30 -19.15
N ASN A 33 19.19 -36.74 -20.12
CA ASN A 33 19.75 -37.50 -21.23
C ASN A 33 21.17 -37.00 -21.51
N ALA A 34 22.13 -37.75 -21.01
CA ALA A 34 23.50 -37.74 -21.50
C ALA A 34 23.54 -38.42 -22.87
N ALA A 35 23.97 -37.68 -23.89
CA ALA A 35 24.54 -38.22 -25.12
C ALA A 35 25.46 -37.15 -25.72
N GLY A 36 26.70 -37.54 -26.03
CA GLY A 36 27.82 -36.63 -26.21
C GLY A 36 27.80 -35.83 -27.51
N ALA A 37 28.41 -34.66 -27.44
CA ALA A 37 29.03 -34.01 -28.57
C ALA A 37 30.30 -33.29 -28.10
N THR A 38 31.40 -33.68 -28.73
CA THR A 38 32.79 -33.32 -28.53
C THR A 38 33.06 -31.81 -28.62
N GLN A 39 33.71 -31.31 -27.57
CA GLN A 39 34.70 -30.24 -27.49
C GLN A 39 34.97 -29.39 -28.75
N GLY A 40 34.60 -28.11 -28.65
CA GLY A 40 35.40 -27.00 -29.16
C GLY A 40 35.75 -26.11 -27.97
N ALA A 41 36.84 -26.40 -27.26
CA ALA A 41 37.29 -25.60 -26.12
C ALA A 41 37.92 -24.30 -26.63
N THR A 42 37.11 -23.25 -26.76
CA THR A 42 37.61 -21.88 -26.69
C THR A 42 37.98 -21.64 -25.22
N THR A 43 39.27 -21.64 -24.93
CA THR A 43 39.83 -21.22 -23.64
C THR A 43 39.39 -19.78 -23.38
N GLN A 44 38.25 -19.61 -22.69
CA GLN A 44 37.89 -18.33 -22.10
C GLN A 44 38.92 -18.06 -21.02
N SER A 45 39.70 -17.00 -21.23
CA SER A 45 40.59 -16.43 -20.24
C SER A 45 39.79 -16.13 -18.98
N LEU A 46 40.00 -16.92 -17.92
CA LEU A 46 39.44 -16.71 -16.60
C LEU A 46 39.85 -15.32 -16.12
N THR A 47 38.94 -14.35 -16.20
CA THR A 47 39.10 -13.05 -15.57
C THR A 47 39.24 -13.30 -14.07
N THR A 48 40.42 -13.04 -13.52
CA THR A 48 40.69 -13.24 -12.09
C THR A 48 39.77 -12.32 -11.27
N VAL A 49 38.99 -12.90 -10.36
CA VAL A 49 38.08 -12.14 -9.49
C VAL A 49 38.90 -11.13 -8.67
N PRO A 50 38.56 -9.83 -8.69
CA PRO A 50 39.28 -8.83 -7.90
C PRO A 50 39.28 -9.17 -6.41
N ALA A 51 40.40 -8.96 -5.72
CA ALA A 51 40.53 -9.28 -4.29
C ALA A 51 39.48 -8.60 -3.41
N ALA A 52 39.08 -7.37 -3.76
CA ALA A 52 38.02 -6.62 -3.05
C ALA A 52 36.60 -7.19 -3.28
N ARG A 53 36.41 -7.99 -4.34
CA ARG A 53 35.14 -8.65 -4.66
C ARG A 53 35.10 -10.08 -4.13
N PHE A 54 36.23 -10.76 -4.02
CA PHE A 54 36.29 -12.17 -3.62
C PHE A 54 35.56 -12.43 -2.30
N ALA A 55 34.69 -13.44 -2.29
CA ALA A 55 33.98 -13.90 -1.11
C ALA A 55 33.67 -15.39 -1.24
N GLU A 56 34.17 -16.21 -0.32
CA GLU A 56 33.95 -17.66 -0.29
C GLU A 56 32.51 -18.03 0.12
N ARG A 57 31.92 -17.22 1.01
CA ARG A 57 30.54 -17.36 1.49
C ARG A 57 29.73 -16.12 1.15
N VAL A 58 28.77 -16.28 0.25
CA VAL A 58 27.86 -15.22 -0.22
C VAL A 58 26.45 -15.53 0.25
N VAL A 59 25.75 -14.52 0.73
CA VAL A 59 24.32 -14.62 1.05
C VAL A 59 23.53 -13.70 0.14
N VAL A 60 22.48 -14.22 -0.47
CA VAL A 60 21.53 -13.45 -1.26
C VAL A 60 20.29 -13.14 -0.41
N ILE A 61 19.89 -11.88 -0.34
CA ILE A 61 18.67 -11.41 0.31
C ILE A 61 17.78 -10.82 -0.77
N THR A 62 16.66 -11.49 -1.06
CA THR A 62 15.71 -11.03 -2.08
C THR A 62 14.76 -9.99 -1.51
N ILE A 63 14.60 -8.89 -2.24
CA ILE A 63 13.67 -7.78 -2.00
C ILE A 63 12.72 -7.70 -3.20
N GLU A 64 11.51 -8.22 -3.00
CA GLU A 64 10.50 -8.34 -4.05
C GLU A 64 9.24 -7.54 -3.68
N GLY A 65 8.71 -6.79 -4.64
CA GLY A 65 7.50 -5.98 -4.46
C GLY A 65 7.73 -4.69 -3.67
N PRO A 66 6.66 -4.06 -3.17
CA PRO A 66 6.75 -2.79 -2.45
C PRO A 66 7.59 -2.87 -1.16
N ILE A 67 8.42 -1.86 -0.92
CA ILE A 67 9.24 -1.75 0.30
C ILE A 67 8.41 -1.05 1.39
N ASP A 68 8.01 -1.80 2.41
CA ASP A 68 7.34 -1.29 3.60
C ASP A 68 8.16 -1.59 4.86
N ARG A 69 7.64 -1.18 6.03
CA ARG A 69 8.26 -1.48 7.32
C ARG A 69 8.42 -2.99 7.61
N HIS A 70 7.55 -3.85 7.07
CA HIS A 70 7.65 -5.30 7.24
C HIS A 70 8.84 -5.86 6.44
N VAL A 71 9.01 -5.40 5.20
CA VAL A 71 10.16 -5.73 4.35
C VAL A 71 11.44 -5.25 5.00
N GLN A 72 11.46 -4.03 5.56
CA GLN A 72 12.60 -3.53 6.34
C GLN A 72 12.94 -4.46 7.52
N ALA A 73 11.97 -4.81 8.36
CA ALA A 73 12.20 -5.67 9.52
C ALA A 73 12.70 -7.07 9.11
N SER A 74 12.14 -7.65 8.04
CA SER A 74 12.61 -8.91 7.45
C SER A 74 14.04 -8.79 6.94
N PHE A 75 14.37 -7.71 6.22
CA PHE A 75 15.72 -7.42 5.74
C PHE A 75 16.72 -7.32 6.89
N GLU A 76 16.41 -6.55 7.94
CA GLU A 76 17.28 -6.40 9.11
C GLU A 76 17.55 -7.74 9.81
N ARG A 77 16.52 -8.59 9.94
CA ARG A 77 16.66 -9.94 10.51
C ARG A 77 17.56 -10.81 9.63
N ARG A 78 17.31 -10.84 8.32
CA ARG A 78 18.07 -11.66 7.35
C ARG A 78 19.51 -11.19 7.22
N LEU A 79 19.77 -9.90 7.28
CA LEU A 79 21.13 -9.35 7.29
C LEU A 79 21.88 -9.76 8.56
N LYS A 80 21.23 -9.67 9.74
CA LYS A 80 21.81 -10.18 11.00
C LYS A 80 22.07 -11.69 10.96
N GLU A 81 21.24 -12.45 10.29
CA GLU A 81 21.44 -13.89 10.09
C GLU A 81 22.64 -14.17 9.18
N ALA A 82 22.79 -13.41 8.09
CA ALA A 82 23.97 -13.47 7.22
C ALA A 82 25.27 -13.12 7.98
N GLU A 83 25.22 -12.09 8.83
CA GLU A 83 26.32 -11.70 9.72
C GLU A 83 26.72 -12.83 10.67
N LYS A 84 25.74 -13.42 11.37
CA LYS A 84 25.98 -14.57 12.27
C LYS A 84 26.48 -15.81 11.54
N GLY A 85 26.01 -16.03 10.32
CA GLY A 85 26.46 -17.11 9.42
C GLY A 85 27.87 -16.91 8.88
N GLY A 86 28.50 -15.76 9.14
CA GLY A 86 29.85 -15.43 8.68
C GLY A 86 29.92 -15.15 7.18
N ALA A 87 28.85 -14.67 6.58
CA ALA A 87 28.85 -14.23 5.19
C ALA A 87 29.92 -13.15 4.97
N GLN A 88 30.69 -13.31 3.89
CA GLN A 88 31.74 -12.37 3.51
C GLN A 88 31.23 -11.32 2.52
N ALA A 89 30.17 -11.67 1.78
CA ALA A 89 29.43 -10.76 0.93
C ALA A 89 27.92 -10.98 1.06
N VAL A 90 27.17 -9.91 0.84
CA VAL A 90 25.71 -9.94 0.75
C VAL A 90 25.29 -9.37 -0.60
N VAL A 91 24.41 -10.09 -1.28
CA VAL A 91 23.76 -9.65 -2.51
C VAL A 91 22.32 -9.28 -2.19
N LEU A 92 21.90 -8.08 -2.57
CA LEU A 92 20.50 -7.69 -2.55
C LEU A 92 19.94 -7.93 -3.95
N GLU A 93 19.12 -8.96 -4.10
CA GLU A 93 18.39 -9.18 -5.34
C GLU A 93 17.14 -8.30 -5.33
N LEU A 94 17.06 -7.35 -6.27
CA LEU A 94 16.06 -6.30 -6.30
C LEU A 94 15.08 -6.52 -7.46
N ASN A 95 13.81 -6.69 -7.08
CA ASN A 95 12.66 -6.62 -7.98
C ASN A 95 11.57 -5.78 -7.33
N THR A 96 11.65 -4.45 -7.43
CA THR A 96 10.80 -3.56 -6.64
C THR A 96 10.39 -2.29 -7.37
N PRO A 97 9.12 -1.87 -7.23
CA PRO A 97 8.65 -0.55 -7.66
C PRO A 97 9.06 0.57 -6.69
N GLY A 98 9.71 0.25 -5.57
CA GLY A 98 10.01 1.17 -4.48
C GLY A 98 9.05 1.04 -3.30
N GLY A 99 8.92 2.08 -2.49
CA GLY A 99 8.07 2.02 -1.30
C GLY A 99 8.25 3.20 -0.34
N GLU A 100 8.01 2.96 0.94
CA GLU A 100 8.02 3.98 1.99
C GLU A 100 9.45 4.54 2.19
N LEU A 101 9.59 5.87 2.11
CA LEU A 101 10.89 6.54 2.23
C LEU A 101 11.62 6.18 3.53
N GLY A 102 10.91 6.17 4.67
CA GLY A 102 11.49 5.80 5.96
C GLY A 102 12.06 4.38 5.98
N ALA A 103 11.35 3.42 5.39
CA ALA A 103 11.80 2.02 5.29
C ALA A 103 13.06 1.89 4.43
N VAL A 104 13.07 2.54 3.26
CA VAL A 104 14.22 2.57 2.35
C VAL A 104 15.46 3.17 3.02
N LEU A 105 15.33 4.35 3.63
CA LEU A 105 16.44 5.00 4.33
C LEU A 105 16.94 4.16 5.53
N GLY A 106 16.02 3.50 6.25
CA GLY A 106 16.35 2.56 7.32
C GLY A 106 17.15 1.36 6.83
N MET A 107 16.76 0.77 5.69
CA MET A 107 17.49 -0.33 5.04
C MET A 107 18.88 0.12 4.58
N CYS A 108 19.00 1.29 3.94
CA CYS A 108 20.30 1.85 3.53
C CYS A 108 21.23 2.07 4.72
N SER A 109 20.71 2.67 5.80
CA SER A 109 21.46 2.89 7.03
C SER A 109 21.93 1.56 7.64
N THR A 110 21.04 0.58 7.75
CA THR A 110 21.37 -0.75 8.28
C THR A 110 22.45 -1.43 7.44
N LEU A 111 22.31 -1.40 6.10
CA LEU A 111 23.28 -2.00 5.18
C LEU A 111 24.68 -1.37 5.33
N LYS A 112 24.75 -0.03 5.38
CA LYS A 112 26.03 0.70 5.54
C LYS A 112 26.69 0.44 6.90
N ASN A 113 25.90 0.26 7.94
CA ASN A 113 26.35 -0.03 9.30
C ASN A 113 26.73 -1.50 9.54
N SER A 114 26.32 -2.42 8.66
CA SER A 114 26.70 -3.84 8.75
C SER A 114 28.22 -4.04 8.73
N PRO A 115 28.78 -5.02 9.48
CA PRO A 115 30.17 -5.43 9.33
C PRO A 115 30.49 -6.02 7.95
N ILE A 116 29.50 -6.52 7.21
CA ILE A 116 29.69 -7.05 5.85
C ILE A 116 29.80 -5.88 4.87
N LYS A 117 31.02 -5.51 4.49
CA LYS A 117 31.27 -4.35 3.59
C LYS A 117 31.18 -4.69 2.10
N ASN A 118 31.28 -5.96 1.74
CA ASN A 118 31.13 -6.41 0.35
C ASN A 118 29.65 -6.62 0.03
N THR A 119 28.96 -5.53 -0.31
CA THR A 119 27.52 -5.55 -0.64
C THR A 119 27.30 -5.32 -2.13
N VAL A 120 26.43 -6.12 -2.76
CA VAL A 120 26.17 -6.01 -4.20
C VAL A 120 24.68 -5.94 -4.44
N ALA A 121 24.21 -4.96 -5.20
CA ALA A 121 22.83 -4.95 -5.68
C ALA A 121 22.75 -5.71 -6.99
N TRP A 122 21.90 -6.72 -7.07
CA TRP A 122 21.57 -7.41 -8.30
C TRP A 122 20.17 -6.98 -8.76
N ILE A 123 20.11 -6.17 -9.82
CA ILE A 123 18.84 -5.67 -10.35
C ILE A 123 18.23 -6.75 -11.23
N HIS A 124 17.11 -7.33 -10.81
CA HIS A 124 16.53 -8.52 -11.43
C HIS A 124 14.99 -8.55 -11.37
N PRO A 125 14.28 -7.95 -12.35
CA PRO A 125 14.78 -7.05 -13.38
C PRO A 125 14.68 -5.56 -13.00
N GLU A 126 13.97 -5.20 -11.95
CA GLU A 126 13.59 -3.79 -11.74
C GLU A 126 13.97 -3.27 -10.35
N ALA A 127 14.56 -2.08 -10.32
CA ALA A 127 14.81 -1.33 -9.11
C ALA A 127 14.36 0.12 -9.34
N TYR A 128 13.08 0.40 -9.13
CA TYR A 128 12.54 1.76 -9.20
C TYR A 128 12.50 2.40 -7.81
N SER A 129 12.51 3.73 -7.78
CA SER A 129 12.32 4.52 -6.56
C SER A 129 13.18 4.04 -5.39
N GLY A 130 12.58 3.54 -4.31
CA GLY A 130 13.26 2.95 -3.16
C GLY A 130 14.33 1.91 -3.53
N GLY A 131 14.08 1.10 -4.56
CA GLY A 131 15.03 0.11 -5.07
C GLY A 131 16.31 0.73 -5.62
N SER A 132 16.20 1.82 -6.39
CA SER A 132 17.36 2.55 -6.92
C SER A 132 18.23 3.10 -5.80
N ILE A 133 17.60 3.67 -4.78
CA ILE A 133 18.30 4.27 -3.64
C ILE A 133 19.06 3.18 -2.85
N LEU A 134 18.41 2.04 -2.64
CA LEU A 134 19.04 0.87 -1.99
C LEU A 134 20.18 0.29 -2.83
N ALA A 135 20.02 0.25 -4.16
CA ALA A 135 21.08 -0.17 -5.06
C ALA A 135 22.31 0.73 -4.98
N LEU A 136 22.12 2.07 -4.95
CA LEU A 136 23.22 3.04 -4.78
C LEU A 136 23.94 2.90 -3.43
N ALA A 137 23.26 2.42 -2.39
CA ALA A 137 23.90 2.17 -1.09
C ALA A 137 24.85 0.95 -1.10
N CYS A 138 24.67 0.01 -2.03
CA CYS A 138 25.54 -1.15 -2.21
C CYS A 138 26.92 -0.75 -2.74
N ARG A 139 27.92 -1.63 -2.58
CA ARG A 139 29.29 -1.41 -3.07
C ARG A 139 29.39 -1.53 -4.58
N GLU A 140 28.72 -2.51 -5.16
CA GLU A 140 28.64 -2.70 -6.60
C GLU A 140 27.19 -2.95 -7.01
N ILE A 141 26.87 -2.67 -8.28
CA ILE A 141 25.58 -2.99 -8.89
C ILE A 141 25.87 -3.93 -10.07
N VAL A 142 25.11 -5.02 -10.17
CA VAL A 142 25.12 -5.98 -11.28
C VAL A 142 23.71 -6.13 -11.83
N LEU A 143 23.59 -6.49 -13.10
CA LEU A 143 22.33 -6.45 -13.85
C LEU A 143 21.98 -7.81 -14.41
N SER A 144 20.69 -8.10 -14.52
CA SER A 144 20.13 -9.16 -15.37
C SER A 144 19.98 -8.66 -16.81
N GLU A 145 19.58 -9.49 -17.76
CA GLU A 145 19.60 -9.13 -19.20
C GLU A 145 18.73 -7.92 -19.59
N SER A 146 17.66 -7.63 -18.83
CA SER A 146 16.71 -6.55 -19.12
C SER A 146 16.41 -5.71 -17.89
N SER A 147 17.47 -5.24 -17.23
CA SER A 147 17.33 -4.48 -16.00
C SER A 147 16.97 -3.01 -16.23
N THR A 148 16.15 -2.47 -15.32
CA THR A 148 15.80 -1.05 -15.28
C THR A 148 16.01 -0.47 -13.87
N MET A 149 16.61 0.72 -13.81
CA MET A 149 16.91 1.43 -12.56
C MET A 149 16.64 2.92 -12.69
N GLY A 150 16.08 3.55 -11.65
CA GLY A 150 15.90 5.00 -11.58
C GLY A 150 14.53 5.39 -11.02
N ASP A 151 13.93 6.44 -11.58
CA ASP A 151 12.59 6.94 -11.28
C ASP A 151 12.28 7.03 -9.78
N SER A 152 13.00 7.90 -9.08
CA SER A 152 13.04 7.97 -7.61
C SER A 152 12.52 9.27 -7.03
N LEU A 153 11.54 9.87 -7.71
CA LEU A 153 10.82 11.02 -7.20
C LEU A 153 9.97 10.64 -5.98
N ILE A 154 9.96 11.49 -4.95
CA ILE A 154 9.05 11.33 -3.81
C ILE A 154 7.64 11.69 -4.25
N ILE A 155 6.71 10.74 -4.16
CA ILE A 155 5.28 10.93 -4.42
C ILE A 155 4.48 10.61 -3.17
N THR A 156 3.36 11.32 -2.97
CA THR A 156 2.37 10.99 -1.94
C THR A 156 1.08 10.58 -2.63
N ILE A 157 0.54 9.43 -2.22
CA ILE A 157 -0.76 8.96 -2.68
C ILE A 157 -1.80 9.41 -1.64
N GLY A 158 -2.75 10.24 -2.06
CA GLY A 158 -3.87 10.69 -1.24
C GLY A 158 -4.86 9.56 -0.93
N SER A 159 -5.76 9.80 0.02
CA SER A 159 -6.73 8.80 0.53
C SER A 159 -7.69 8.21 -0.51
N LEU A 160 -7.81 8.83 -1.69
CA LEU A 160 -8.61 8.37 -2.83
C LEU A 160 -7.76 7.85 -4.00
N GLY A 161 -6.46 7.59 -3.79
CA GLY A 161 -5.54 7.16 -4.85
C GLY A 161 -5.04 8.28 -5.77
N GLN A 162 -5.34 9.54 -5.46
CA GLN A 162 -4.85 10.72 -6.19
C GLN A 162 -3.36 10.96 -5.92
N LEU A 163 -2.60 11.36 -6.93
CA LEU A 163 -1.19 11.72 -6.75
C LEU A 163 -1.10 13.17 -6.28
N ASN A 164 -0.92 13.37 -4.99
CA ASN A 164 -0.76 14.69 -4.41
C ASN A 164 0.72 15.01 -4.24
N ILE A 165 1.09 16.21 -4.67
CA ILE A 165 2.44 16.72 -4.46
C ILE A 165 2.47 17.44 -3.13
N LEU A 166 3.39 16.99 -2.27
CA LEU A 166 3.59 17.57 -0.93
C LEU A 166 3.76 19.09 -1.02
N PRO A 167 3.18 19.85 -0.06
CA PRO A 167 3.49 21.27 0.11
C PRO A 167 5.00 21.48 0.17
N GLU A 168 5.48 22.62 -0.35
CA GLU A 168 6.91 22.88 -0.54
C GLU A 168 7.74 22.67 0.75
N SER A 169 7.22 23.07 1.91
CA SER A 169 7.88 22.88 3.20
C SER A 169 8.01 21.42 3.64
N GLU A 170 7.05 20.57 3.31
CA GLU A 170 7.09 19.13 3.60
C GLU A 170 7.95 18.38 2.58
N ARG A 171 7.88 18.78 1.31
CA ARG A 171 8.76 18.26 0.26
C ARG A 171 10.22 18.54 0.58
N GLN A 172 10.55 19.74 1.06
CA GLN A 172 11.93 20.08 1.46
C GLN A 172 12.43 19.23 2.63
N LYS A 173 11.56 18.93 3.61
CA LYS A 173 11.91 18.08 4.75
C LYS A 173 12.14 16.63 4.33
N ALA A 174 11.30 16.08 3.45
CA ALA A 174 11.42 14.71 2.96
C ALA A 174 12.54 14.54 1.92
N LEU A 175 12.77 15.53 1.06
CA LEU A 175 13.78 15.48 0.01
C LEU A 175 15.20 15.67 0.55
N SER A 176 15.40 16.44 1.62
CA SER A 176 16.75 16.65 2.19
C SER A 176 17.46 15.37 2.67
N PRO A 177 16.86 14.46 3.48
CA PRO A 177 17.51 13.21 3.84
C PRO A 177 17.69 12.28 2.63
N LEU A 178 16.78 12.32 1.66
CA LEU A 178 16.89 11.53 0.44
C LEU A 178 18.09 11.98 -0.42
N LEU A 179 18.18 13.28 -0.73
CA LEU A 179 19.33 13.86 -1.44
C LEU A 179 20.62 13.57 -0.68
N ALA A 180 20.58 13.68 0.65
CA ALA A 180 21.73 13.38 1.47
C ALA A 180 22.18 11.92 1.35
N GLU A 181 21.24 11.00 1.39
CA GLU A 181 21.50 9.57 1.24
C GLU A 181 22.09 9.23 -0.14
N VAL A 182 21.45 9.65 -1.23
CA VAL A 182 21.93 9.31 -2.59
C VAL A 182 23.28 9.92 -2.91
N VAL A 183 23.55 11.16 -2.48
CA VAL A 183 24.84 11.82 -2.71
C VAL A 183 25.93 11.27 -1.81
N ASN A 184 25.65 10.97 -0.53
CA ASN A 184 26.61 10.30 0.33
C ASN A 184 26.94 8.89 -0.22
N SER A 185 25.96 8.15 -0.71
CA SER A 185 26.16 6.87 -1.39
C SER A 185 27.02 7.02 -2.65
N ALA A 186 26.71 8.01 -3.51
CA ALA A 186 27.52 8.28 -4.70
C ALA A 186 28.98 8.60 -4.36
N ARG A 187 29.22 9.48 -3.39
CA ARG A 187 30.58 9.82 -2.92
C ARG A 187 31.32 8.60 -2.36
N LEU A 188 30.64 7.73 -1.62
CA LEU A 188 31.23 6.52 -1.05
C LEU A 188 31.61 5.49 -2.13
N ARG A 189 30.85 5.44 -3.23
CA ARG A 189 31.00 4.43 -4.29
C ARG A 189 31.70 4.94 -5.55
N GLY A 190 31.97 6.25 -5.63
CA GLY A 190 32.59 6.87 -6.79
C GLY A 190 31.62 7.11 -7.96
N TYR A 191 30.31 7.14 -7.70
CA TYR A 191 29.32 7.54 -8.71
C TYR A 191 29.28 9.07 -8.85
N ASP A 192 28.89 9.54 -10.04
CA ASP A 192 28.73 10.98 -10.27
C ASP A 192 27.55 11.55 -9.45
N GLU A 193 27.85 12.55 -8.63
CA GLU A 193 26.89 13.16 -7.70
C GLU A 193 25.70 13.82 -8.39
N LYS A 194 25.88 14.37 -9.60
CA LYS A 194 24.80 15.03 -10.34
C LYS A 194 23.94 14.03 -11.08
N LEU A 195 24.55 12.96 -11.60
CA LEU A 195 23.82 11.86 -12.19
C LEU A 195 22.81 11.25 -11.22
N VAL A 196 23.23 10.93 -9.99
CA VAL A 196 22.32 10.32 -8.99
C VAL A 196 21.23 11.29 -8.51
N GLN A 197 21.49 12.60 -8.51
CA GLN A 197 20.46 13.61 -8.21
C GLN A 197 19.34 13.59 -9.27
N GLY A 198 19.67 13.29 -10.52
CA GLY A 198 18.70 13.12 -11.60
C GLY A 198 17.72 11.96 -11.37
N PHE A 199 18.02 10.98 -10.52
CA PHE A 199 17.04 9.96 -10.14
C PHE A 199 15.96 10.48 -9.21
N VAL A 200 16.26 11.46 -8.35
CA VAL A 200 15.38 11.87 -7.24
C VAL A 200 14.80 13.27 -7.38
N THR A 201 15.28 14.07 -8.35
CA THR A 201 14.87 15.47 -8.51
C THR A 201 14.50 15.81 -9.96
N LEU A 202 13.40 16.54 -10.12
CA LEU A 202 12.99 17.15 -11.39
C LEU A 202 13.87 18.37 -11.73
N GLY A 203 13.87 18.78 -12.99
CA GLY A 203 14.61 19.96 -13.45
C GLY A 203 16.14 19.77 -13.44
N VAL A 204 16.61 18.53 -13.39
CA VAL A 204 18.02 18.16 -13.52
C VAL A 204 18.33 17.95 -15.00
N GLU A 205 19.03 18.91 -15.60
CA GLU A 205 19.50 18.83 -16.97
C GLU A 205 20.99 18.46 -16.97
N LEU A 206 21.37 17.39 -17.68
CA LEU A 206 22.73 16.87 -17.66
C LEU A 206 23.32 16.66 -19.05
N TRP A 207 24.61 16.93 -19.16
CA TRP A 207 25.45 16.58 -20.30
C TRP A 207 26.60 15.69 -19.84
N MET A 208 26.90 14.65 -20.59
CA MET A 208 28.11 13.85 -20.38
C MET A 208 29.24 14.50 -21.18
N VAL A 209 30.33 14.85 -20.50
CA VAL A 209 31.55 15.38 -21.12
C VAL A 209 32.71 14.43 -20.92
N GLU A 210 33.61 14.40 -21.89
CA GLU A 210 34.85 13.64 -21.84
C GLU A 210 36.04 14.58 -21.78
N SER A 211 37.05 14.23 -20.98
CA SER A 211 38.30 14.98 -20.92
C SER A 211 39.06 14.84 -22.23
N VAL A 212 39.53 15.96 -22.77
CA VAL A 212 40.41 16.00 -23.95
C VAL A 212 41.82 15.52 -23.59
N ASP A 213 42.30 15.88 -22.39
CA ASP A 213 43.64 15.50 -21.91
C ASP A 213 43.72 14.03 -21.49
N LYS A 214 42.60 13.45 -21.05
CA LYS A 214 42.50 12.05 -20.60
C LYS A 214 41.27 11.37 -21.23
N PRO A 215 41.36 10.95 -22.50
CA PRO A 215 40.28 10.22 -23.17
C PRO A 215 39.81 9.02 -22.33
N GLY A 216 38.50 8.79 -22.31
CA GLY A 216 37.84 7.79 -21.45
C GLY A 216 37.50 8.27 -20.04
N THR A 217 37.86 9.50 -19.66
CA THR A 217 37.42 10.12 -18.40
C THR A 217 36.15 10.93 -18.62
N PHE A 218 35.02 10.49 -18.06
CA PHE A 218 33.71 11.12 -18.23
C PHE A 218 33.23 11.80 -16.93
N VAL A 219 32.51 12.91 -17.07
CA VAL A 219 31.82 13.62 -15.98
C VAL A 219 30.45 14.09 -16.46
N PHE A 220 29.44 14.09 -15.58
CA PHE A 220 28.09 14.59 -15.89
C PHE A 220 27.93 15.99 -15.38
N ILE A 221 27.82 16.98 -16.27
CA ILE A 221 27.75 18.39 -15.91
C ILE A 221 26.33 18.95 -16.02
N ASP A 222 26.00 19.91 -15.17
CA ASP A 222 24.74 20.66 -15.28
C ASP A 222 24.85 21.86 -16.24
N ARG A 223 23.75 22.60 -16.40
CA ARG A 223 23.71 23.78 -17.27
C ARG A 223 24.69 24.88 -16.85
N ASN A 224 24.93 25.07 -15.55
CA ASN A 224 25.84 26.12 -15.06
C ASN A 224 27.30 25.75 -15.36
N GLU A 225 27.68 24.50 -15.10
CA GLU A 225 28.99 23.96 -15.45
C GLU A 225 29.20 23.94 -16.96
N TYR A 226 28.17 23.65 -17.76
CA TYR A 226 28.23 23.75 -19.21
C TYR A 226 28.63 25.17 -19.65
N LYS A 227 27.98 26.21 -19.12
CA LYS A 227 28.34 27.60 -19.45
C LYS A 227 29.77 27.94 -19.05
N LEU A 228 30.25 27.44 -17.91
CA LEU A 228 31.63 27.65 -17.47
C LEU A 228 32.63 27.01 -18.43
N LEU A 229 32.36 25.79 -18.88
CA LEU A 229 33.27 25.00 -19.73
C LEU A 229 33.23 25.37 -21.22
N PHE A 230 32.11 25.90 -21.71
CA PHE A 230 31.93 26.18 -23.15
C PHE A 230 31.65 27.64 -23.48
N GLY A 231 31.44 28.50 -22.47
CA GLY A 231 31.18 29.94 -22.66
C GLY A 231 29.87 30.25 -23.39
N THR A 232 29.03 29.25 -23.65
CA THR A 232 27.79 29.36 -24.43
C THR A 232 26.64 28.64 -23.73
N GLU A 233 25.41 29.01 -24.07
CA GLU A 233 24.24 28.22 -23.68
C GLU A 233 24.27 26.85 -24.39
N PRO A 234 23.85 25.77 -23.71
CA PRO A 234 23.76 24.46 -24.35
C PRO A 234 22.77 24.48 -25.52
N VAL A 235 23.15 23.82 -26.60
CA VAL A 235 22.31 23.69 -27.80
C VAL A 235 21.18 22.71 -27.51
N ALA A 236 19.94 23.07 -27.86
CA ALA A 236 18.77 22.23 -27.67
C ALA A 236 18.84 20.99 -28.59
N ASN A 237 19.30 19.87 -28.04
CA ASN A 237 19.30 18.55 -28.67
C ASN A 237 18.21 17.66 -28.06
N SER A 238 17.87 16.55 -28.72
CA SER A 238 17.00 15.54 -28.11
C SER A 238 17.78 14.80 -27.04
N ALA A 239 17.28 14.78 -25.80
CA ALA A 239 17.90 14.05 -24.70
C ALA A 239 17.86 12.54 -24.96
N THR A 240 18.96 11.85 -24.63
CA THR A 240 19.11 10.41 -24.86
C THR A 240 18.27 9.59 -23.90
N ASN A 241 18.07 10.08 -22.67
CA ASN A 241 17.20 9.48 -21.68
C ASN A 241 16.12 10.49 -21.31
N THR A 242 14.89 10.23 -21.75
CA THR A 242 13.70 10.88 -21.22
C THR A 242 13.17 10.00 -20.10
N GLY A 243 12.81 10.61 -18.96
CA GLY A 243 12.24 9.86 -17.83
C GLY A 243 11.08 8.97 -18.27
N ALA A 244 10.96 7.79 -17.67
CA ALA A 244 9.90 6.85 -18.03
C ALA A 244 8.51 7.45 -17.69
N ALA A 245 7.59 7.31 -18.66
CA ALA A 245 6.18 7.71 -18.67
C ALA A 245 5.87 9.22 -18.52
N PRO A 246 4.88 9.75 -19.27
CA PRO A 246 4.38 11.09 -19.00
C PRO A 246 3.89 11.14 -17.56
N LEU A 247 4.42 12.09 -16.78
CA LEU A 247 3.90 12.45 -15.47
C LEU A 247 2.36 12.45 -15.51
N PRO A 248 1.67 11.88 -14.51
CA PRO A 248 0.22 12.04 -14.37
C PRO A 248 -0.15 13.53 -14.55
N PRO A 249 -1.31 13.87 -15.12
CA PRO A 249 -1.68 15.26 -15.41
C PRO A 249 -1.50 16.21 -14.23
N GLU A 250 -1.72 15.70 -13.01
CA GLU A 250 -1.53 16.36 -11.73
C GLU A 250 -0.05 16.67 -11.44
N ALA A 251 0.86 15.73 -11.72
CA ALA A 251 2.29 15.92 -11.57
C ALA A 251 2.88 16.85 -12.65
N LYS A 252 2.31 16.87 -13.87
CA LYS A 252 2.62 17.89 -14.89
C LYS A 252 2.19 19.29 -14.47
N ALA A 253 1.02 19.42 -13.84
CA ALA A 253 0.51 20.70 -13.37
C ALA A 253 1.38 21.27 -12.24
N ALA A 254 1.83 20.42 -11.31
CA ALA A 254 2.73 20.84 -10.25
C ALA A 254 4.17 21.09 -10.72
N GLN A 255 4.66 20.33 -11.70
CA GLN A 255 5.93 20.64 -12.36
C GLN A 255 5.89 22.03 -12.98
N LYS A 256 4.80 22.36 -13.69
CA LYS A 256 4.58 23.70 -14.21
C LYS A 256 4.55 24.76 -13.11
N GLN A 257 3.90 24.49 -11.97
CA GLN A 257 3.91 25.41 -10.82
C GLN A 257 5.32 25.60 -10.24
N ILE A 258 6.13 24.54 -10.16
CA ILE A 258 7.53 24.60 -9.69
C ILE A 258 8.39 25.40 -10.67
N GLU A 259 8.22 25.19 -11.97
CA GLU A 259 8.91 25.93 -13.04
C GLU A 259 8.53 27.42 -13.01
N ASP A 260 7.23 27.73 -12.88
CA ASP A 260 6.71 29.08 -12.78
C ASP A 260 7.24 29.77 -11.51
N GLN A 261 7.31 29.05 -10.38
CA GLN A 261 7.78 29.58 -9.11
C GLN A 261 9.31 29.77 -9.08
N ALA A 262 10.08 28.84 -9.66
CA ALA A 262 11.53 29.01 -9.82
C ALA A 262 11.87 30.18 -10.77
N ALA A 263 11.06 30.37 -11.82
CA ALA A 263 11.19 31.53 -12.72
C ALA A 263 10.81 32.85 -12.01
N GLN A 264 9.83 32.82 -11.11
CA GLN A 264 9.45 33.97 -10.28
C GLN A 264 10.56 34.34 -9.28
N ASP A 265 11.09 33.36 -8.54
CA ASP A 265 12.16 33.55 -7.55
C ASP A 265 13.47 34.04 -8.21
N ALA A 266 13.77 33.58 -9.43
CA ALA A 266 14.90 34.07 -10.20
C ALA A 266 14.73 35.54 -10.64
N ARG A 267 13.50 35.98 -10.93
CA ARG A 267 13.18 37.39 -11.26
C ARG A 267 13.26 38.28 -10.01
N ASP A 268 12.74 37.80 -8.89
CA ASP A 268 12.73 38.54 -7.63
C ASP A 268 14.13 38.62 -6.99
N GLY A 269 14.94 37.56 -7.13
CA GLY A 269 16.35 37.53 -6.72
C GLY A 269 17.24 38.45 -7.57
N ALA A 270 16.94 38.62 -8.86
CA ALA A 270 17.63 39.59 -9.72
C ALA A 270 17.28 41.05 -9.36
N GLY A 271 16.10 41.30 -8.80
CA GLY A 271 15.69 42.63 -8.30
C GLY A 271 16.39 43.05 -6.99
N ALA A 272 16.88 42.10 -6.20
CA ALA A 272 17.44 42.38 -4.86
C ALA A 272 18.93 42.79 -4.85
N LEU A 273 19.64 42.72 -5.98
CA LEU A 273 21.03 43.21 -6.12
C LEU A 273 21.11 44.68 -6.56
N GLY A 274 19.97 45.31 -6.86
CA GLY A 274 19.84 46.72 -7.22
C GLY A 274 19.44 47.63 -6.05
N GLY A 275 20.22 47.65 -4.98
CA GLY A 275 20.15 48.74 -4.00
C GLY A 275 19.94 48.33 -2.55
N ARG A 276 21.02 48.29 -1.79
CA ARG A 276 20.97 48.67 -0.37
C ARG A 276 22.30 49.30 0.05
N LYS A 277 22.27 50.62 0.18
CA LYS A 277 23.31 51.40 0.85
C LYS A 277 23.30 51.07 2.36
N SER A 278 24.51 51.09 2.89
CA SER A 278 24.91 51.11 4.30
C SER A 278 23.94 51.85 5.25
N GLY A 279 23.73 51.28 6.44
CA GLY A 279 23.30 52.02 7.63
C GLY A 279 22.59 51.18 8.70
N GLY A 280 23.16 51.14 9.92
CA GLY A 280 22.37 51.10 11.16
C GLY A 280 22.50 49.85 12.03
N GLU A 281 23.12 50.03 13.20
CA GLU A 281 23.32 49.07 14.29
C GLU A 281 22.02 48.57 14.95
N GLY A 282 22.06 47.36 15.52
CA GLY A 282 20.94 46.81 16.30
C GLY A 282 21.24 45.49 17.01
N ARG A 283 21.95 45.59 18.16
CA ARG A 283 21.95 44.72 19.36
C ARG A 283 21.97 43.18 19.23
N ARG A 284 23.10 42.61 19.68
CA ARG A 284 23.26 41.24 20.19
C ARG A 284 22.83 41.14 21.67
N GLN A 285 22.10 40.07 22.01
CA GLN A 285 22.15 39.26 23.25
C GLN A 285 21.54 37.89 22.88
N GLY A 286 22.04 36.69 23.18
CA GLY A 286 23.15 36.22 24.00
C GLY A 286 22.76 34.83 24.58
N GLY A 287 23.57 33.79 24.32
CA GLY A 287 23.50 32.46 24.95
C GLY A 287 23.21 31.32 23.96
N GLY A 288 24.08 30.34 23.70
CA GLY A 288 25.28 29.90 24.38
C GLY A 288 25.40 28.38 24.24
N GLY A 289 25.83 27.92 23.07
CA GLY A 289 26.19 26.53 22.78
C GLY A 289 27.18 26.55 21.63
N ALA A 290 28.46 26.69 21.95
CA ALA A 290 29.54 26.81 20.98
C ALA A 290 29.70 25.50 20.20
N LEU A 291 29.01 25.39 19.06
CA LEU A 291 29.44 24.52 17.98
C LEU A 291 30.77 25.07 17.48
N LEU A 292 31.82 24.24 17.58
CA LEU A 292 33.12 24.49 16.95
C LEU A 292 32.90 25.01 15.52
N PRO A 293 33.70 25.99 15.04
CA PRO A 293 33.58 26.45 13.67
C PRO A 293 33.72 25.25 12.74
N ARG A 294 32.65 24.91 12.01
CA ARG A 294 32.68 23.90 10.95
C ARG A 294 33.78 24.32 9.98
N ASP A 295 34.78 23.45 9.82
CA ASP A 295 35.89 23.66 8.89
C ASP A 295 35.37 24.11 7.51
N ALA A 296 35.86 25.27 7.06
CA ALA A 296 35.59 25.83 5.73
C ALA A 296 36.25 25.03 4.58
N SER A 297 36.56 23.75 4.80
CA SER A 297 37.26 22.87 3.85
C SER A 297 36.43 21.68 3.35
N ALA A 298 35.15 21.56 3.75
CA ALA A 298 34.21 20.64 3.10
C ALA A 298 33.69 21.30 1.81
N SER A 299 33.83 20.64 0.66
CA SER A 299 33.14 21.09 -0.56
C SER A 299 31.64 20.94 -0.31
N PRO A 300 30.86 22.04 -0.32
CA PRO A 300 29.45 22.00 0.02
C PRO A 300 28.68 21.11 -0.98
N PHE A 301 27.51 20.62 -0.58
CA PHE A 301 26.57 19.98 -1.49
C PHE A 301 26.34 20.85 -2.74
N GLN A 302 26.58 20.29 -3.93
CA GLN A 302 26.38 20.97 -5.21
C GLN A 302 25.09 20.47 -5.87
N PRO A 303 24.06 21.31 -6.00
CA PRO A 303 22.82 20.92 -6.63
C PRO A 303 22.99 20.74 -8.14
N ALA A 304 22.34 19.72 -8.70
CA ALA A 304 22.28 19.49 -10.13
C ALA A 304 21.14 20.26 -10.82
N SER A 305 20.21 20.84 -10.06
CA SER A 305 19.12 21.68 -10.57
C SER A 305 19.15 23.08 -9.94
N PRO A 306 19.02 24.16 -10.73
CA PRO A 306 18.89 25.51 -10.20
C PRO A 306 17.58 25.74 -9.45
N ALA A 307 16.58 24.85 -9.62
CA ALA A 307 15.29 24.94 -8.92
C ALA A 307 15.38 24.53 -7.43
N MET A 308 16.52 24.01 -6.95
CA MET A 308 16.69 23.65 -5.54
C MET A 308 16.89 24.91 -4.68
N GLY A 309 15.87 25.27 -3.90
CA GLY A 309 15.89 26.45 -3.03
C GLY A 309 16.96 26.39 -1.93
N ALA A 310 17.46 27.56 -1.51
CA ALA A 310 18.56 27.67 -0.54
C ALA A 310 18.29 27.00 0.82
N GLY A 311 17.03 26.86 1.23
CA GLY A 311 16.64 26.13 2.44
C GLY A 311 16.97 24.65 2.36
N LEU A 312 16.60 24.01 1.23
CA LEU A 312 16.89 22.60 0.94
C LEU A 312 18.38 22.33 0.86
N LEU A 313 19.15 23.25 0.25
CA LEU A 313 20.60 23.13 0.18
C LEU A 313 21.23 23.11 1.57
N ARG A 314 20.83 24.03 2.46
CA ARG A 314 21.35 24.07 3.83
C ARG A 314 20.98 22.84 4.65
N SER A 315 19.77 22.31 4.50
CA SER A 315 19.32 21.11 5.23
C SER A 315 19.95 19.83 4.69
N THR A 316 20.27 19.78 3.40
CA THR A 316 21.00 18.66 2.78
C THR A 316 22.47 18.68 3.18
N ASP A 317 23.11 19.85 3.10
CA ASP A 317 24.52 20.03 3.46
C ASP A 317 24.79 19.69 4.93
N SER A 318 23.84 19.98 5.83
CA SER A 318 23.97 19.61 7.25
C SER A 318 23.94 18.10 7.53
N GLN A 319 23.49 17.30 6.56
CA GLN A 319 23.40 15.83 6.63
C GLN A 319 24.48 15.13 5.78
N MET A 320 25.33 15.88 5.08
CA MET A 320 26.47 15.32 4.35
C MET A 320 27.48 14.71 5.32
N THR A 321 27.90 13.47 5.04
CA THR A 321 28.94 12.76 5.82
C THR A 321 30.19 12.50 5.01
N GLN A 322 30.08 12.47 3.68
CA GLN A 322 31.18 12.23 2.76
C GLN A 322 31.61 13.54 2.09
N ARG A 323 32.91 13.67 1.76
CA ARG A 323 33.43 14.80 0.97
C ARG A 323 33.22 14.54 -0.53
N SER A 324 32.93 15.60 -1.28
CA SER A 324 32.90 15.51 -2.74
C SER A 324 34.29 15.28 -3.30
N ALA A 325 34.40 14.31 -4.23
CA ALA A 325 35.58 14.09 -5.06
C ALA A 325 35.42 14.71 -6.47
N ARG A 326 34.29 15.38 -6.71
CA ARG A 326 33.96 15.97 -8.01
C ARG A 326 34.90 17.15 -8.31
N PRO A 327 35.38 17.31 -9.55
CA PRO A 327 36.14 18.50 -9.95
C PRO A 327 35.26 19.76 -9.84
N VAL A 328 35.87 20.86 -9.38
CA VAL A 328 35.24 22.19 -9.41
C VAL A 328 35.67 22.87 -10.71
N PHE A 329 34.72 23.07 -11.61
CA PHE A 329 34.99 23.67 -12.92
C PHE A 329 35.10 25.20 -12.83
N THR A 330 36.04 25.75 -13.58
CA THR A 330 36.24 27.19 -13.71
C THR A 330 36.35 27.58 -15.18
N ALA A 331 36.32 28.89 -15.47
CA ALA A 331 36.56 29.39 -16.82
C ALA A 331 37.96 29.02 -17.37
N ALA A 332 38.92 28.65 -16.51
CA ALA A 332 40.24 28.17 -16.93
C ALA A 332 40.23 26.73 -17.48
N ASP A 333 39.09 26.03 -17.39
CA ASP A 333 38.92 24.66 -17.90
C ASP A 333 38.27 24.60 -19.28
N GLN A 334 37.99 25.76 -19.89
CA GLN A 334 37.50 25.84 -21.26
C GLN A 334 38.47 25.18 -22.24
N GLY A 335 37.92 24.39 -23.17
CA GLY A 335 38.70 23.63 -24.16
C GLY A 335 39.30 22.31 -23.67
N LYS A 336 39.24 22.00 -22.36
CA LYS A 336 39.73 20.71 -21.80
C LYS A 336 38.70 19.58 -21.84
N TRP A 337 37.48 19.89 -22.24
CA TRP A 337 36.33 18.98 -22.23
C TRP A 337 35.60 19.06 -23.56
N LYS A 338 35.07 17.92 -24.01
CA LYS A 338 34.18 17.83 -25.17
C LYS A 338 32.86 17.20 -24.75
N VAL A 339 31.75 17.72 -25.29
CA VAL A 339 30.42 17.15 -25.07
C VAL A 339 30.32 15.83 -25.83
N VAL A 340 29.91 14.78 -25.13
CA VAL A 340 29.66 13.45 -25.70
C VAL A 340 28.18 13.24 -25.92
N GLU A 341 27.36 13.60 -24.92
CA GLU A 341 25.96 13.23 -24.89
C GLU A 341 25.12 14.26 -24.13
N PHE A 342 23.90 14.54 -24.62
CA PHE A 342 22.87 15.18 -23.82
C PHE A 342 22.05 14.10 -23.11
N VAL A 343 22.21 14.04 -21.79
CA VAL A 343 21.79 12.87 -20.98
C VAL A 343 20.31 12.96 -20.64
N CYS A 344 19.86 14.09 -20.09
CA CYS A 344 18.46 14.33 -19.73
C CYS A 344 18.10 15.82 -19.79
N ASP A 345 16.83 16.09 -20.08
CA ASP A 345 16.26 17.45 -20.24
C ASP A 345 15.53 17.97 -19.00
N GLY A 346 15.61 17.26 -17.88
CA GLY A 346 14.98 17.65 -16.61
C GLY A 346 13.45 17.55 -16.57
N ARG A 347 12.77 17.13 -17.65
CA ARG A 347 11.30 17.01 -17.68
C ARG A 347 10.77 15.87 -16.83
N GLY A 348 11.60 14.87 -16.56
CA GLY A 348 11.34 13.76 -15.66
C GLY A 348 12.60 13.38 -14.91
N VAL A 349 12.44 12.48 -13.95
CA VAL A 349 13.57 11.83 -13.29
C VAL A 349 14.18 10.77 -14.21
N LEU A 350 15.48 10.50 -14.04
CA LEU A 350 16.23 9.56 -14.86
C LEU A 350 15.76 8.12 -14.63
N THR A 351 15.58 7.39 -15.73
CA THR A 351 15.34 5.94 -15.73
C THR A 351 16.29 5.33 -16.76
N LEU A 352 17.14 4.39 -16.33
CA LEU A 352 18.23 3.86 -17.12
C LEU A 352 18.06 2.35 -17.32
N LYS A 353 18.44 1.88 -18.51
CA LYS A 353 18.54 0.45 -18.86
C LYS A 353 20.00 0.00 -18.85
N ASN A 354 20.24 -1.31 -19.01
CA ASN A 354 21.55 -1.95 -19.01
C ASN A 354 22.66 -1.18 -19.72
N ASP A 355 22.50 -0.89 -21.01
CA ASP A 355 23.53 -0.24 -21.83
C ASP A 355 23.96 1.10 -21.22
N THR A 356 22.98 1.88 -20.75
CA THR A 356 23.22 3.18 -20.12
C THR A 356 23.81 3.03 -18.72
N LEU A 357 23.35 2.05 -17.93
CA LEU A 357 23.89 1.77 -16.59
C LEU A 357 25.37 1.36 -16.62
N PHE A 358 25.76 0.54 -17.60
CA PHE A 358 27.16 0.19 -17.83
C PHE A 358 27.96 1.39 -18.36
N ARG A 359 27.44 2.11 -19.37
CA ARG A 359 28.12 3.26 -19.97
C ARG A 359 28.39 4.38 -18.96
N TYR A 360 27.43 4.65 -18.07
CA TYR A 360 27.54 5.70 -17.06
C TYR A 360 28.30 5.26 -15.81
N GLY A 361 28.82 4.02 -15.78
CA GLY A 361 29.63 3.52 -14.67
C GLY A 361 28.86 3.24 -13.39
N LEU A 362 27.53 3.09 -13.46
CA LEU A 362 26.70 2.74 -12.30
C LEU A 362 26.74 1.24 -12.01
N ALA A 363 26.78 0.42 -13.07
CA ALA A 363 26.80 -1.04 -12.98
C ALA A 363 28.13 -1.65 -13.46
N GLN A 364 28.50 -2.78 -12.86
CA GLN A 364 29.69 -3.56 -13.17
C GLN A 364 29.35 -4.67 -14.15
N GLN A 365 30.16 -4.81 -15.21
CA GLN A 365 30.04 -5.94 -16.12
C GLN A 365 30.53 -7.22 -15.42
N ALA A 366 29.67 -8.24 -15.41
CA ALA A 366 30.04 -9.58 -14.99
C ALA A 366 30.98 -10.25 -16.00
N GLY A 367 31.67 -11.32 -15.61
CA GLY A 367 32.53 -12.11 -16.50
C GLY A 367 31.78 -12.97 -17.53
N THR A 368 30.49 -12.71 -17.76
CA THR A 368 29.63 -13.43 -18.70
C THR A 368 29.67 -12.77 -20.09
N ALA A 369 29.14 -13.45 -21.11
CA ALA A 369 29.18 -12.95 -22.50
C ALA A 369 28.51 -11.57 -22.68
N ASN A 370 27.42 -11.32 -21.94
CA ASN A 370 26.65 -10.07 -22.02
C ASN A 370 26.96 -9.10 -20.87
N GLY A 371 27.91 -9.43 -19.98
CA GLY A 371 28.21 -8.63 -18.80
C GLY A 371 27.12 -8.64 -17.72
N THR A 372 26.12 -9.50 -17.82
CA THR A 372 24.97 -9.62 -16.92
C THR A 372 25.01 -10.92 -16.10
N ILE A 373 24.23 -10.98 -15.03
CA ILE A 373 24.05 -12.17 -14.17
C ILE A 373 22.59 -12.60 -14.25
N THR A 374 22.35 -13.86 -14.59
CA THR A 374 21.00 -14.43 -14.79
C THR A 374 20.62 -15.47 -13.75
N ASN A 375 21.62 -16.04 -13.05
CA ASN A 375 21.42 -17.14 -12.13
C ASN A 375 22.49 -17.18 -11.02
N ASP A 376 22.25 -18.05 -10.04
CA ASP A 376 23.13 -18.19 -8.87
C ASP A 376 24.52 -18.72 -9.19
N GLU A 377 24.68 -19.52 -10.26
CA GLU A 377 26.00 -20.03 -10.66
C GLU A 377 26.88 -18.92 -11.24
N GLU A 378 26.30 -18.04 -12.06
CA GLU A 378 26.98 -16.84 -12.54
C GLU A 378 27.30 -15.88 -11.40
N LEU A 379 26.40 -15.76 -10.40
CA LEU A 379 26.64 -14.97 -9.21
C LEU A 379 27.78 -15.57 -8.35
N LYS A 380 27.81 -16.90 -8.15
CA LYS A 380 28.95 -17.58 -7.50
C LYS A 380 30.26 -17.30 -8.24
N ALA A 381 30.25 -17.41 -9.57
CA ALA A 381 31.43 -17.14 -10.40
C ALA A 381 31.90 -15.69 -10.27
N PHE A 382 30.97 -14.72 -10.22
CA PHE A 382 31.27 -13.30 -10.02
C PHE A 382 32.06 -13.02 -8.72
N PHE A 383 31.73 -13.74 -7.64
CA PHE A 383 32.43 -13.62 -6.35
C PHE A 383 33.62 -14.59 -6.19
N GLY A 384 33.77 -15.59 -7.05
CA GLY A 384 34.65 -16.73 -6.79
C GLY A 384 34.21 -17.54 -5.56
N ALA A 385 32.90 -17.57 -5.30
CA ALA A 385 32.32 -18.16 -4.11
C ALA A 385 32.29 -19.69 -4.17
N LYS A 386 32.47 -20.33 -3.01
CA LYS A 386 32.22 -21.78 -2.86
C LYS A 386 30.80 -22.06 -2.38
N ASN A 387 30.26 -21.16 -1.56
CA ASN A 387 28.92 -21.30 -1.00
C ASN A 387 28.11 -20.03 -1.30
N LEU A 388 26.91 -20.24 -1.83
CA LEU A 388 25.89 -19.22 -1.99
C LEU A 388 24.61 -19.74 -1.32
N ALA A 389 24.06 -18.96 -0.41
CA ALA A 389 22.80 -19.27 0.26
C ALA A 389 21.81 -18.13 0.04
N ARG A 390 20.54 -18.47 -0.22
CA ARG A 390 19.44 -17.51 -0.29
C ARG A 390 18.73 -17.43 1.06
N LEU A 391 18.57 -16.22 1.57
CA LEU A 391 17.71 -15.91 2.71
C LEU A 391 16.47 -15.19 2.20
N ASP A 392 15.45 -15.96 1.88
CA ASP A 392 14.16 -15.45 1.45
C ASP A 392 13.25 -15.12 2.64
N MET A 393 12.21 -14.34 2.39
CA MET A 393 11.13 -14.15 3.37
C MET A 393 10.50 -15.52 3.68
N ASN A 394 10.37 -15.83 4.96
CA ASN A 394 9.68 -17.03 5.38
C ASN A 394 8.17 -16.91 5.10
N TRP A 395 7.45 -18.04 5.11
CA TRP A 395 6.02 -18.07 4.81
C TRP A 395 5.20 -17.17 5.75
N ALA A 396 5.59 -17.11 7.02
CA ALA A 396 4.92 -16.30 8.03
C ALA A 396 5.04 -14.79 7.73
N GLU A 397 6.22 -14.31 7.32
CA GLU A 397 6.46 -12.93 6.91
C GLU A 397 5.66 -12.58 5.65
N ARG A 398 5.63 -13.48 4.66
CA ARG A 398 4.84 -13.28 3.44
C ARG A 398 3.34 -13.18 3.77
N THR A 399 2.83 -14.07 4.62
CA THR A 399 1.43 -14.02 5.06
C THR A 399 1.13 -12.74 5.85
N ALA A 400 2.03 -12.30 6.74
CA ALA A 400 1.87 -11.04 7.45
C ALA A 400 1.76 -9.86 6.49
N GLN A 401 2.64 -9.79 5.49
CA GLN A 401 2.63 -8.74 4.47
C GLN A 401 1.32 -8.75 3.66
N THR A 402 0.84 -9.93 3.25
CA THR A 402 -0.44 -10.07 2.54
C THR A 402 -1.60 -9.58 3.38
N LEU A 403 -1.67 -9.97 4.66
CA LEU A 403 -2.74 -9.60 5.58
C LEU A 403 -2.68 -8.13 6.03
N SER A 404 -1.52 -7.49 5.91
CA SER A 404 -1.34 -6.04 6.14
C SER A 404 -1.73 -5.17 4.95
N ASN A 405 -2.14 -5.75 3.81
CA ASN A 405 -2.61 -4.97 2.66
C ASN A 405 -3.93 -4.24 3.01
N PRO A 406 -4.02 -2.90 2.87
CA PRO A 406 -5.21 -2.12 3.25
C PRO A 406 -6.50 -2.56 2.54
N VAL A 407 -6.40 -3.02 1.29
CA VAL A 407 -7.56 -3.52 0.54
C VAL A 407 -8.07 -4.82 1.14
N LEU A 408 -7.16 -5.77 1.42
CA LEU A 408 -7.52 -7.04 2.03
C LEU A 408 -8.08 -6.83 3.44
N GLN A 409 -7.45 -5.97 4.24
CA GLN A 409 -7.96 -5.60 5.55
C GLN A 409 -9.35 -4.97 5.48
N GLY A 410 -9.59 -4.05 4.54
CA GLY A 410 -10.91 -3.46 4.33
C GLY A 410 -11.97 -4.52 3.97
N VAL A 411 -11.64 -5.45 3.08
CA VAL A 411 -12.52 -6.57 2.73
C VAL A 411 -12.81 -7.45 3.95
N LEU A 412 -11.81 -7.76 4.77
CA LEU A 412 -11.98 -8.53 6.01
C LEU A 412 -12.89 -7.80 7.01
N VAL A 413 -12.77 -6.48 7.14
CA VAL A 413 -13.68 -5.66 7.95
C VAL A 413 -15.12 -5.74 7.42
N VAL A 414 -15.33 -5.63 6.10
CA VAL A 414 -16.66 -5.78 5.49
C VAL A 414 -17.26 -7.15 5.82
N ILE A 415 -16.48 -8.22 5.64
CA ILE A 415 -16.91 -9.59 5.96
C ILE A 415 -17.27 -9.72 7.44
N PHE A 416 -16.41 -9.21 8.33
CA PHE A 416 -16.62 -9.23 9.77
C PHE A 416 -17.93 -8.52 10.16
N LEU A 417 -18.17 -7.31 9.65
CA LEU A 417 -19.36 -6.52 9.97
C LEU A 417 -20.66 -7.17 9.43
N ILE A 418 -20.63 -7.70 8.20
CA ILE A 418 -21.79 -8.39 7.62
C ILE A 418 -22.09 -9.67 8.41
N ALA A 419 -21.07 -10.46 8.74
CA ALA A 419 -21.23 -11.71 9.48
C ALA A 419 -21.79 -11.46 10.89
N MET A 420 -21.30 -10.43 11.59
CA MET A 420 -21.85 -9.98 12.87
C MET A 420 -23.32 -9.56 12.76
N PHE A 421 -23.70 -8.82 11.71
CA PHE A 421 -25.08 -8.41 11.49
C PHE A 421 -26.03 -9.58 11.22
N VAL A 422 -25.59 -10.56 10.42
CA VAL A 422 -26.39 -11.76 10.15
C VAL A 422 -26.58 -12.58 11.42
N GLU A 423 -25.56 -12.73 12.25
CA GLU A 423 -25.65 -13.41 13.56
C GLU A 423 -26.68 -12.73 14.48
N ILE A 424 -26.66 -11.39 14.57
CA ILE A 424 -27.57 -10.63 15.43
C ILE A 424 -29.02 -10.72 14.94
N THR A 425 -29.23 -10.65 13.63
CA THR A 425 -30.59 -10.72 13.04
C THR A 425 -31.17 -12.12 13.05
N HIS A 426 -30.32 -13.15 13.11
CA HIS A 426 -30.72 -14.56 13.10
C HIS A 426 -30.05 -15.34 14.24
N PRO A 427 -30.48 -15.10 15.49
CA PRO A 427 -29.93 -15.82 16.64
C PRO A 427 -30.06 -17.33 16.45
N GLY A 428 -28.97 -18.07 16.66
CA GLY A 428 -28.96 -19.54 16.63
C GLY A 428 -28.33 -20.19 15.39
N VAL A 429 -27.92 -19.40 14.39
CA VAL A 429 -27.10 -19.89 13.27
C VAL A 429 -25.63 -19.70 13.66
N ILE A 430 -24.88 -20.74 14.01
CA ILE A 430 -23.47 -20.59 14.48
C ILE A 430 -22.50 -20.14 13.36
N LEU A 431 -22.90 -20.31 12.10
CA LEU A 431 -22.02 -20.12 10.94
C LEU A 431 -21.55 -18.66 10.75
N PRO A 432 -22.41 -17.62 10.76
CA PRO A 432 -21.98 -16.22 10.66
C PRO A 432 -21.04 -15.81 11.80
N GLY A 433 -21.33 -16.17 13.05
CA GLY A 433 -20.44 -15.92 14.18
C GLY A 433 -19.05 -16.54 13.99
N THR A 434 -18.98 -17.74 13.41
CA THR A 434 -17.70 -18.40 13.08
C THR A 434 -16.95 -17.63 11.98
N VAL A 435 -17.65 -17.17 10.94
CA VAL A 435 -17.04 -16.34 9.87
C VAL A 435 -16.52 -15.01 10.43
N ALA A 436 -17.28 -14.36 11.32
CA ALA A 436 -16.84 -13.14 12.00
C ALA A 436 -15.58 -13.39 12.83
N ALA A 437 -15.53 -14.49 13.60
CA ALA A 437 -14.36 -14.86 14.39
C ALA A 437 -13.12 -15.12 13.52
N ILE A 438 -13.27 -15.81 12.37
CA ILE A 438 -12.18 -16.04 11.41
C ILE A 438 -11.70 -14.71 10.81
N ALA A 439 -12.62 -13.84 10.38
CA ALA A 439 -12.26 -12.54 9.83
C ALA A 439 -11.51 -11.68 10.85
N LEU A 440 -11.95 -11.67 12.11
CA LEU A 440 -11.27 -10.98 13.20
C LEU A 440 -9.89 -11.57 13.48
N PHE A 441 -9.76 -12.90 13.46
CA PHE A 441 -8.46 -13.57 13.62
C PHE A 441 -7.50 -13.19 12.49
N LEU A 442 -7.97 -13.15 11.23
CA LEU A 442 -7.15 -12.74 10.09
C LEU A 442 -6.75 -11.26 10.16
N LEU A 443 -7.63 -10.38 10.64
CA LEU A 443 -7.29 -8.98 10.92
C LEU A 443 -6.23 -8.85 12.02
N ALA A 444 -6.27 -9.72 13.03
CA ALA A 444 -5.28 -9.77 14.10
C ALA A 444 -4.03 -10.59 13.74
N ALA A 445 -3.99 -11.30 12.61
CA ALA A 445 -2.85 -12.16 12.29
C ALA A 445 -1.52 -11.40 12.14
N PRO A 446 -1.46 -10.21 11.49
CA PRO A 446 -0.21 -9.43 11.38
C PRO A 446 0.45 -9.12 12.73
N MET A 447 -0.32 -8.86 13.79
CA MET A 447 0.27 -8.52 15.10
C MET A 447 0.99 -9.69 15.77
N PHE A 448 0.59 -10.93 15.49
CA PHE A 448 1.29 -12.10 16.04
C PHE A 448 2.68 -12.26 15.41
N PHE A 449 2.83 -11.90 14.12
CA PHE A 449 4.12 -11.91 13.44
C PHE A 449 5.00 -10.71 13.86
N ALA A 450 4.39 -9.59 14.24
CA ALA A 450 5.08 -8.39 14.72
C ALA A 450 5.45 -8.42 16.22
N GLY A 451 5.30 -9.56 16.91
CA GLY A 451 5.71 -9.72 18.31
C GLY A 451 4.74 -9.13 19.34
N PHE A 452 3.43 -9.22 19.10
CA PHE A 452 2.35 -8.76 20.00
C PHE A 452 2.22 -7.23 20.18
N ALA A 453 2.76 -6.46 19.24
CA ALA A 453 2.42 -5.04 19.15
C ALA A 453 0.89 -4.87 18.95
N ASN A 454 0.30 -3.84 19.56
CA ASN A 454 -1.14 -3.53 19.47
C ASN A 454 -2.11 -4.60 20.02
N TRP A 455 -1.69 -5.47 20.95
CA TRP A 455 -2.58 -6.48 21.55
C TRP A 455 -3.86 -5.91 22.20
N TRP A 456 -3.78 -4.66 22.67
CA TRP A 456 -4.92 -3.93 23.23
C TRP A 456 -6.07 -3.78 22.23
N ALA A 457 -5.78 -3.76 20.92
CA ALA A 457 -6.78 -3.59 19.87
C ALA A 457 -7.72 -4.80 19.79
N VAL A 458 -7.18 -6.02 19.85
CA VAL A 458 -7.98 -7.26 19.92
C VAL A 458 -8.86 -7.25 21.17
N VAL A 459 -8.27 -6.90 22.31
CA VAL A 459 -9.01 -6.84 23.59
C VAL A 459 -10.13 -5.81 23.51
N ALA A 460 -9.88 -4.64 22.92
CA ALA A 460 -10.90 -3.61 22.72
C ALA A 460 -12.02 -4.09 21.81
N VAL A 461 -11.72 -4.80 20.71
CA VAL A 461 -12.75 -5.38 19.84
C VAL A 461 -13.60 -6.40 20.60
N VAL A 462 -12.96 -7.37 21.28
CA VAL A 462 -13.69 -8.42 22.02
C VAL A 462 -14.53 -7.84 23.16
N LEU A 463 -13.96 -6.92 23.94
CA LEU A 463 -14.71 -6.21 24.99
C LEU A 463 -15.84 -5.38 24.40
N GLY A 464 -15.62 -4.69 23.27
CA GLY A 464 -16.64 -3.92 22.57
C GLY A 464 -17.83 -4.78 22.16
N ILE A 465 -17.58 -5.95 21.57
CA ILE A 465 -18.62 -6.94 21.23
C ILE A 465 -19.35 -7.41 22.49
N GLY A 466 -18.62 -7.71 23.57
CA GLY A 466 -19.21 -8.14 24.85
C GLY A 466 -20.11 -7.07 25.48
N LEU A 467 -19.72 -5.80 25.43
CA LEU A 467 -20.51 -4.68 25.92
C LEU A 467 -21.78 -4.46 25.08
N LEU A 468 -21.69 -4.60 23.77
CA LEU A 468 -22.86 -4.57 22.88
C LEU A 468 -23.82 -5.72 23.21
N GLY A 469 -23.29 -6.93 23.44
CA GLY A 469 -24.10 -8.07 23.87
C GLY A 469 -24.76 -7.84 25.23
N LEU A 470 -24.04 -7.29 26.20
CA LEU A 470 -24.58 -6.96 27.52
C LEU A 470 -25.76 -5.98 27.43
N GLU A 471 -25.63 -4.93 26.62
CA GLU A 471 -26.72 -3.98 26.37
C GLU A 471 -27.92 -4.71 25.74
N ILE A 472 -27.70 -5.48 24.66
CA ILE A 472 -28.79 -6.15 23.91
C ILE A 472 -29.53 -7.19 24.76
N PHE A 473 -28.83 -7.96 25.60
CA PHE A 473 -29.42 -9.12 26.29
C PHE A 473 -29.81 -8.85 27.75
N VAL A 474 -29.17 -7.89 28.43
CA VAL A 474 -29.33 -7.72 29.89
C VAL A 474 -30.00 -6.40 30.24
N LEU A 475 -29.75 -5.33 29.48
CA LEU A 475 -30.17 -3.98 29.85
C LEU A 475 -31.28 -3.47 28.92
N PRO A 476 -32.49 -3.17 29.42
CA PRO A 476 -33.53 -2.57 28.59
C PRO A 476 -33.21 -1.09 28.32
N GLY A 477 -32.69 -0.77 27.13
CA GLY A 477 -32.41 0.60 26.69
C GLY A 477 -31.35 0.68 25.58
N PHE A 478 -31.04 1.90 25.12
CA PHE A 478 -29.77 2.21 24.46
C PHE A 478 -28.98 3.11 25.41
N GLY A 479 -28.17 2.48 26.25
CA GLY A 479 -27.45 3.09 27.35
C GLY A 479 -25.98 3.35 27.06
N VAL A 480 -25.25 3.60 28.15
CA VAL A 480 -23.82 3.90 28.15
C VAL A 480 -22.99 2.71 27.63
N PHE A 481 -23.43 1.47 27.87
CA PHE A 481 -22.69 0.28 27.43
C PHE A 481 -22.77 0.07 25.91
N GLY A 482 -23.90 0.38 25.28
CA GLY A 482 -24.00 0.38 23.82
C GLY A 482 -23.03 1.35 23.14
N ILE A 483 -22.97 2.60 23.62
CA ILE A 483 -22.05 3.63 23.09
C ILE A 483 -20.59 3.24 23.34
N LEU A 484 -20.27 2.85 24.57
CA LEU A 484 -18.91 2.43 24.94
C LEU A 484 -18.46 1.20 24.15
N GLY A 485 -19.35 0.22 23.98
CA GLY A 485 -19.11 -0.98 23.19
C GLY A 485 -18.81 -0.66 21.74
N LEU A 486 -19.57 0.25 21.12
CA LEU A 486 -19.32 0.70 19.75
C LEU A 486 -18.00 1.47 19.63
N LEU A 487 -17.67 2.36 20.57
CA LEU A 487 -16.38 3.06 20.60
C LEU A 487 -15.20 2.09 20.74
N MET A 488 -15.29 1.07 21.60
CA MET A 488 -14.24 0.06 21.76
C MET A 488 -14.13 -0.85 20.53
N LEU A 489 -15.26 -1.23 19.92
CA LEU A 489 -15.27 -2.04 18.69
C LEU A 489 -14.56 -1.30 17.55
N PHE A 490 -14.99 -0.08 17.23
CA PHE A 490 -14.41 0.68 16.11
C PHE A 490 -13.00 1.17 16.43
N GLY A 491 -12.72 1.60 17.66
CA GLY A 491 -11.37 1.98 18.09
C GLY A 491 -10.39 0.80 18.07
N GLY A 492 -10.85 -0.39 18.45
CA GLY A 492 -10.09 -1.63 18.34
C GLY A 492 -9.86 -2.04 16.88
N LEU A 493 -10.86 -1.92 16.00
CA LEU A 493 -10.70 -2.17 14.57
C LEU A 493 -9.66 -1.22 13.95
N ILE A 494 -9.70 0.08 14.28
CA ILE A 494 -8.64 1.02 13.87
C ILE A 494 -7.27 0.54 14.35
N GLY A 495 -7.15 0.12 15.61
CA GLY A 495 -5.92 -0.41 16.17
C GLY A 495 -5.37 -1.65 15.45
N LEU A 496 -6.24 -2.50 14.90
CA LEU A 496 -5.84 -3.66 14.09
C LEU A 496 -5.36 -3.27 12.69
N LEU A 497 -5.92 -2.20 12.12
CA LEU A 497 -5.55 -1.68 10.79
C LEU A 497 -4.24 -0.88 10.83
N VAL A 498 -3.87 -0.32 11.99
CA VAL A 498 -2.65 0.46 12.15
C VAL A 498 -1.44 -0.46 12.33
N PRO A 499 -0.39 -0.35 11.48
CA PRO A 499 0.80 -1.18 11.59
C PRO A 499 1.51 -1.07 12.95
N ALA A 500 2.18 -2.16 13.33
CA ALA A 500 2.99 -2.21 14.53
C ALA A 500 4.10 -1.13 14.50
N GLY A 501 4.20 -0.33 15.55
CA GLY A 501 5.20 0.74 15.68
C GLY A 501 4.81 2.08 15.07
N ALA A 502 3.57 2.25 14.59
CA ALA A 502 3.05 3.55 14.15
C ALA A 502 2.80 4.55 15.30
N GLY A 503 2.85 4.11 16.57
CA GLY A 503 2.50 4.91 17.75
C GLY A 503 1.10 4.64 18.31
N GLY A 504 0.38 3.65 17.78
CA GLY A 504 -0.96 3.28 18.26
C GLY A 504 -2.03 4.28 17.84
N LEU A 505 -3.06 4.47 18.68
CA LEU A 505 -4.21 5.36 18.43
C LEU A 505 -3.84 6.85 18.38
N PHE A 506 -2.74 7.24 19.02
CA PHE A 506 -2.33 8.64 19.15
C PHE A 506 -0.87 8.79 18.72
N PRO A 507 -0.60 8.75 17.40
CA PRO A 507 0.75 8.84 16.88
C PRO A 507 1.31 10.27 16.94
N ASP A 508 2.47 10.43 17.55
CA ASP A 508 3.20 11.72 17.60
C ASP A 508 4.01 11.99 16.32
N SER A 509 4.31 10.96 15.53
CA SER A 509 5.10 11.08 14.30
C SER A 509 4.21 11.39 13.09
N PRO A 510 4.67 12.22 12.12
CA PRO A 510 3.93 12.48 10.88
C PRO A 510 3.58 11.20 10.09
N GLU A 511 4.49 10.22 10.08
CA GLU A 511 4.26 8.91 9.46
C GLU A 511 3.17 8.11 10.17
N GLY A 512 3.19 8.09 11.52
CA GLY A 512 2.14 7.44 12.29
C GLY A 512 0.77 8.10 12.06
N GLN A 513 0.73 9.42 11.92
CA GLN A 513 -0.49 10.17 11.62
C GLN A 513 -1.07 9.84 10.25
N SER A 514 -0.23 9.67 9.22
CA SER A 514 -0.70 9.27 7.89
C SER A 514 -1.22 7.83 7.90
N GLN A 515 -0.57 6.92 8.61
CA GLN A 515 -1.03 5.53 8.78
C GLN A 515 -2.35 5.45 9.54
N MET A 516 -2.53 6.26 10.58
CA MET A 516 -3.79 6.41 11.30
C MET A 516 -4.91 6.88 10.37
N LEU A 517 -4.63 7.89 9.53
CA LEU A 517 -5.61 8.41 8.58
C LEU A 517 -6.02 7.34 7.57
N THR A 518 -5.07 6.54 7.06
CA THR A 518 -5.35 5.41 6.17
C THR A 518 -6.20 4.35 6.86
N ALA A 519 -5.93 4.01 8.12
CA ALA A 519 -6.74 3.07 8.89
C ALA A 519 -8.18 3.56 9.09
N VAL A 520 -8.35 4.84 9.46
CA VAL A 520 -9.66 5.49 9.61
C VAL A 520 -10.42 5.51 8.28
N ALA A 521 -9.75 5.87 7.17
CA ALA A 521 -10.35 5.88 5.85
C ALA A 521 -10.77 4.48 5.40
N THR A 522 -9.90 3.47 5.61
CA THR A 522 -10.18 2.07 5.29
C THR A 522 -11.40 1.58 6.07
N LEU A 523 -11.48 1.86 7.37
CA LEU A 523 -12.63 1.50 8.19
C LEU A 523 -13.90 2.23 7.76
N ALA A 524 -13.83 3.52 7.44
CA ALA A 524 -14.98 4.29 6.99
C ALA A 524 -15.54 3.76 5.66
N ILE A 525 -14.68 3.51 4.67
CA ILE A 525 -15.05 2.92 3.37
C ILE A 525 -15.66 1.53 3.61
N SER A 526 -15.00 0.68 4.38
CA SER A 526 -15.46 -0.67 4.69
C SER A 526 -16.81 -0.67 5.39
N THR A 527 -17.04 0.26 6.32
CA THR A 527 -18.30 0.41 7.03
C THR A 527 -19.42 0.82 6.09
N VAL A 528 -19.19 1.80 5.21
CA VAL A 528 -20.17 2.22 4.19
C VAL A 528 -20.49 1.08 3.23
N THR A 529 -19.46 0.36 2.76
CA THR A 529 -19.63 -0.82 1.91
C THR A 529 -20.43 -1.92 2.62
N ALA A 530 -20.14 -2.19 3.89
CA ALA A 530 -20.88 -3.16 4.69
C ALA A 530 -22.34 -2.73 4.88
N ILE A 531 -22.63 -1.46 5.17
CA ILE A 531 -24.00 -0.94 5.30
C ILE A 531 -24.78 -1.13 3.99
N GLY A 532 -24.19 -0.79 2.85
CA GLY A 532 -24.80 -1.02 1.54
C GLY A 532 -25.09 -2.50 1.28
N ALA A 533 -24.14 -3.38 1.61
CA ALA A 533 -24.32 -4.83 1.49
C ALA A 533 -25.41 -5.36 2.43
N MET A 534 -25.44 -4.93 3.69
CA MET A 534 -26.46 -5.31 4.68
C MET A 534 -27.85 -4.85 4.24
N TYR A 535 -27.99 -3.63 3.71
CA TYR A 535 -29.26 -3.14 3.16
C TYR A 535 -29.73 -4.01 1.99
N PHE A 536 -28.84 -4.38 1.07
CA PHE A 536 -29.16 -5.25 -0.05
C PHE A 536 -29.55 -6.67 0.39
N ILE A 537 -28.83 -7.24 1.36
CA ILE A 537 -29.13 -8.56 1.94
C ILE A 537 -30.49 -8.52 2.62
N GLY A 538 -30.76 -7.52 3.47
CA GLY A 538 -32.03 -7.38 4.17
C GLY A 538 -33.21 -7.19 3.21
N LYS A 539 -33.04 -6.42 2.14
CA LYS A 539 -34.08 -6.21 1.11
C LYS A 539 -34.40 -7.47 0.30
N ASN A 540 -33.40 -8.28 -0.01
CA ASN A 540 -33.54 -9.45 -0.88
C ASN A 540 -33.59 -10.78 -0.11
N PHE A 541 -33.68 -10.72 1.22
CA PHE A 541 -33.46 -11.86 2.12
C PHE A 541 -34.35 -13.07 1.81
N GLY A 542 -35.64 -12.85 1.52
CA GLY A 542 -36.61 -13.91 1.21
C GLY A 542 -36.40 -14.63 -0.13
N SER A 543 -35.46 -14.18 -0.95
CA SER A 543 -35.14 -14.81 -2.26
C SER A 543 -33.86 -15.66 -2.22
N LEU A 544 -33.16 -15.73 -1.08
CA LEU A 544 -31.88 -16.42 -0.97
C LEU A 544 -32.08 -17.95 -0.80
N PRO A 545 -31.62 -18.77 -1.76
CA PRO A 545 -31.94 -20.20 -1.84
C PRO A 545 -31.33 -21.06 -0.71
N ILE A 546 -30.39 -20.52 0.06
CA ILE A 546 -29.72 -21.23 1.16
C ILE A 546 -30.61 -21.31 2.42
N LEU A 547 -31.46 -20.30 2.66
CA LEU A 547 -32.30 -20.27 3.86
C LEU A 547 -33.56 -21.15 3.76
N ASN A 548 -34.10 -21.40 2.56
CA ASN A 548 -35.22 -22.33 2.36
C ASN A 548 -34.90 -23.79 2.74
N ARG A 549 -33.62 -24.10 3.01
CA ARG A 549 -33.17 -25.44 3.46
C ARG A 549 -32.96 -25.53 4.97
N PHE A 550 -32.95 -24.40 5.67
CA PHE A 550 -32.86 -24.32 7.14
C PHE A 550 -34.16 -23.84 7.79
N VAL A 551 -35.03 -23.18 7.03
CA VAL A 551 -36.44 -23.06 7.37
C VAL A 551 -37.06 -24.44 7.18
N LEU A 552 -37.49 -25.04 8.29
CA LEU A 552 -38.28 -26.27 8.28
C LEU A 552 -39.51 -26.03 7.41
N GLN A 553 -39.50 -26.54 6.18
CA GLN A 553 -40.73 -26.74 5.44
C GLN A 553 -41.48 -27.83 6.21
N ASP A 554 -42.56 -27.43 6.87
CA ASP A 554 -43.41 -28.33 7.65
C ASP A 554 -43.81 -29.52 6.77
N SER A 555 -43.12 -30.64 6.99
CA SER A 555 -43.22 -31.84 6.17
C SER A 555 -43.71 -32.94 7.09
N GLY A 556 -45.02 -32.91 7.31
CA GLY A 556 -45.83 -34.06 7.70
C GLY A 556 -45.89 -34.37 9.20
N SER A 557 -46.98 -33.95 9.84
CA SER A 557 -47.62 -34.82 10.84
C SER A 557 -49.13 -34.56 10.97
N ASN A 558 -49.89 -35.58 10.57
CA ASN A 558 -51.23 -35.98 11.03
C ASN A 558 -52.46 -35.40 10.31
N SER A 559 -52.88 -36.17 9.31
CA SER A 559 -54.11 -36.16 8.50
C SER A 559 -55.43 -36.36 9.27
N GLU A 560 -55.53 -35.95 10.54
CA GLU A 560 -56.79 -35.90 11.30
C GLU A 560 -57.11 -34.49 11.81
N GLY A 561 -56.10 -33.61 11.93
CA GLY A 561 -56.30 -32.19 12.25
C GLY A 561 -56.70 -31.33 11.05
N GLU A 562 -56.39 -31.80 9.83
CA GLU A 562 -56.63 -31.05 8.59
C GLU A 562 -58.10 -31.10 8.16
N GLU A 563 -58.87 -32.13 8.49
CA GLU A 563 -60.30 -32.18 8.19
C GLU A 563 -61.11 -31.25 9.13
N LEU A 564 -60.64 -31.09 10.38
CA LEU A 564 -61.21 -30.16 11.34
C LEU A 564 -60.81 -28.69 11.08
N LEU A 565 -59.61 -28.44 10.53
CA LEU A 565 -59.17 -27.10 10.12
C LEU A 565 -59.61 -26.71 8.70
N ALA A 566 -59.77 -27.66 7.77
CA ALA A 566 -60.34 -27.40 6.44
C ALA A 566 -61.85 -27.06 6.53
N ALA A 567 -62.55 -27.57 7.55
CA ALA A 567 -63.89 -27.08 7.91
C ALA A 567 -63.87 -25.66 8.52
N ALA A 568 -62.70 -25.15 8.93
CA ALA A 568 -62.50 -23.81 9.50
C ALA A 568 -61.85 -22.81 8.53
N ALA A 569 -61.43 -23.24 7.34
CA ALA A 569 -60.72 -22.42 6.37
C ALA A 569 -61.22 -22.64 4.93
N THR A 570 -62.52 -22.48 4.72
CA THR A 570 -63.07 -22.17 3.39
C THR A 570 -63.81 -20.85 3.46
N VAL A 571 -63.09 -19.75 3.26
CA VAL A 571 -63.72 -18.49 2.86
C VAL A 571 -62.81 -17.85 1.83
N ASP A 572 -63.31 -17.81 0.61
CA ASP A 572 -62.74 -17.06 -0.50
C ASP A 572 -62.60 -15.57 -0.07
N PRO A 573 -61.40 -14.96 -0.14
CA PRO A 573 -61.19 -13.54 0.12
C PRO A 573 -61.99 -12.60 -0.82
N ASN A 574 -62.66 -13.13 -1.84
CA ASN A 574 -63.57 -12.43 -2.76
C ASN A 574 -65.06 -12.79 -2.58
N ALA A 575 -65.46 -13.38 -1.45
CA ALA A 575 -66.86 -13.57 -1.09
C ALA A 575 -67.69 -12.27 -1.30
N PRO A 576 -68.83 -12.29 -2.02
CA PRO A 576 -69.55 -11.11 -2.48
C PRO A 576 -70.40 -10.47 -1.37
N VAL A 577 -69.75 -10.08 -0.27
CA VAL A 577 -70.39 -9.38 0.84
C VAL A 577 -70.58 -7.91 0.46
N GLN A 578 -71.81 -7.42 0.48
CA GLN A 578 -72.13 -6.02 0.18
C GLN A 578 -72.61 -5.28 1.43
N PRO A 579 -72.29 -3.98 1.58
CA PRO A 579 -72.87 -3.15 2.63
C PRO A 579 -74.40 -3.21 2.63
N GLY A 580 -75.00 -3.33 3.81
CA GLY A 580 -76.44 -3.45 4.01
C GLY A 580 -76.96 -4.89 4.16
N GLN A 581 -76.15 -5.92 3.87
CA GLN A 581 -76.54 -7.30 4.12
C GLN A 581 -76.59 -7.61 5.63
N GLU A 582 -77.59 -8.38 6.05
CA GLU A 582 -77.73 -8.86 7.42
C GLU A 582 -77.21 -10.28 7.57
N GLY A 583 -76.61 -10.56 8.72
CA GLY A 583 -76.13 -11.87 9.11
C GLY A 583 -76.32 -12.12 10.60
N GLU A 584 -75.83 -13.26 11.08
CA GLU A 584 -75.90 -13.65 12.49
C GLU A 584 -74.50 -13.90 13.04
N ALA A 585 -74.18 -13.29 14.19
CA ALA A 585 -72.91 -13.50 14.87
C ALA A 585 -72.78 -14.95 15.34
N MET A 586 -71.85 -15.70 14.75
CA MET A 586 -71.57 -17.08 15.15
C MET A 586 -70.67 -17.15 16.39
N THR A 587 -69.79 -16.16 16.55
CA THR A 587 -68.97 -16.01 17.75
C THR A 587 -69.19 -14.63 18.36
N PRO A 588 -68.97 -14.46 19.69
CA PRO A 588 -68.92 -13.13 20.28
C PRO A 588 -67.90 -12.23 19.57
N LEU A 589 -68.29 -11.02 19.16
CA LEU A 589 -67.44 -10.03 18.48
C LEU A 589 -66.78 -9.10 19.52
N ARG A 590 -65.44 -9.16 19.68
CA ARG A 590 -64.66 -8.35 20.64
C ARG A 590 -63.24 -7.96 20.17
N PRO A 591 -63.10 -6.93 19.32
CA PRO A 591 -64.10 -6.43 18.39
C PRO A 591 -64.28 -7.38 17.18
N SER A 592 -63.35 -8.32 16.96
CA SER A 592 -63.43 -9.29 15.87
C SER A 592 -64.16 -10.58 16.24
N GLY A 593 -64.67 -11.27 15.22
CA GLY A 593 -65.16 -12.64 15.28
C GLY A 593 -65.89 -12.99 13.99
N ARG A 594 -66.70 -14.05 14.00
CA ARG A 594 -67.33 -14.61 12.78
C ARG A 594 -68.82 -14.34 12.72
N VAL A 595 -69.28 -13.96 11.54
CA VAL A 595 -70.71 -13.77 11.23
C VAL A 595 -71.08 -14.63 10.03
N ARG A 596 -72.24 -15.26 10.09
CA ARG A 596 -72.83 -15.93 8.94
C ARG A 596 -73.69 -14.95 8.15
N ILE A 597 -73.36 -14.71 6.89
CA ILE A 597 -74.12 -13.85 5.96
C ILE A 597 -74.56 -14.74 4.79
N GLY A 598 -75.86 -15.02 4.69
CA GLY A 598 -76.36 -16.05 3.77
C GLY A 598 -75.86 -17.45 4.16
N GLU A 599 -75.22 -18.15 3.24
CA GLU A 599 -74.61 -19.48 3.48
C GLU A 599 -73.12 -19.40 3.85
N GLU A 600 -72.52 -18.21 3.81
CA GLU A 600 -71.08 -18.01 4.02
C GLU A 600 -70.78 -17.52 5.44
N VAL A 601 -69.66 -17.98 6.00
CA VAL A 601 -69.14 -17.51 7.30
C VAL A 601 -67.98 -16.58 7.02
N VAL A 602 -68.03 -15.34 7.51
CA VAL A 602 -67.04 -14.31 7.21
C VAL A 602 -66.45 -13.77 8.51
N ASP A 603 -65.15 -13.49 8.50
CA ASP A 603 -64.48 -12.77 9.59
C ASP A 603 -64.81 -11.29 9.53
N VAL A 604 -65.37 -10.77 10.62
CA VAL A 604 -65.83 -9.39 10.71
C VAL A 604 -65.30 -8.71 11.96
N VAL A 605 -65.39 -7.38 11.97
CA VAL A 605 -65.08 -6.53 13.12
C VAL A 605 -66.31 -5.70 13.47
N ALA A 606 -66.73 -5.70 14.73
CA ALA A 606 -67.79 -4.84 15.22
C ALA A 606 -67.34 -3.38 15.18
N ASP A 607 -68.18 -2.51 14.59
CA ASP A 607 -67.94 -1.05 14.50
C ASP A 607 -67.88 -0.41 15.89
N SER A 608 -68.77 -0.84 16.79
CA SER A 608 -68.74 -0.44 18.19
C SER A 608 -69.38 -1.47 19.13
N GLY A 609 -68.83 -1.56 20.34
CA GLY A 609 -69.38 -2.38 21.42
C GLY A 609 -69.18 -3.89 21.27
N PHE A 610 -69.66 -4.61 22.27
CA PHE A 610 -69.66 -6.07 22.30
C PHE A 610 -70.94 -6.62 21.65
N ILE A 611 -70.79 -7.54 20.70
CA ILE A 611 -71.92 -8.25 20.10
C ILE A 611 -71.82 -9.72 20.49
N ALA A 612 -72.84 -10.24 21.17
CA ALA A 612 -72.89 -11.64 21.59
C ALA A 612 -73.18 -12.58 20.40
N ALA A 613 -72.79 -13.85 20.52
CA ALA A 613 -73.18 -14.87 19.55
C ALA A 613 -74.72 -15.01 19.51
N GLY A 614 -75.26 -15.26 18.32
CA GLY A 614 -76.70 -15.35 18.02
C GLY A 614 -77.37 -14.00 17.73
N VAL A 615 -76.67 -12.88 17.87
CA VAL A 615 -77.21 -11.55 17.59
C VAL A 615 -77.12 -11.25 16.10
N ARG A 616 -78.20 -10.71 15.53
CA ARG A 616 -78.18 -10.23 14.15
C ARG A 616 -77.33 -8.98 14.00
N VAL A 617 -76.59 -8.95 12.91
CA VAL A 617 -75.68 -7.87 12.55
C VAL A 617 -75.90 -7.45 11.11
N ARG A 618 -75.57 -6.20 10.79
CA ARG A 618 -75.61 -5.65 9.44
C ARG A 618 -74.21 -5.20 9.03
N VAL A 619 -73.83 -5.49 7.78
CA VAL A 619 -72.58 -5.00 7.21
C VAL A 619 -72.67 -3.49 6.98
N LEU A 620 -71.84 -2.73 7.69
CA LEU A 620 -71.74 -1.28 7.58
C LEU A 620 -70.90 -0.88 6.37
N ARG A 621 -69.66 -1.40 6.30
CA ARG A 621 -68.68 -1.06 5.27
C ARG A 621 -67.59 -2.12 5.14
N LEU A 622 -66.93 -2.11 3.99
CA LEU A 622 -65.74 -2.91 3.72
C LEU A 622 -64.49 -2.02 3.84
N GLU A 623 -63.56 -2.36 4.72
CA GLU A 623 -62.28 -1.66 4.88
C GLU A 623 -61.12 -2.57 4.47
N GLY A 624 -60.67 -2.45 3.22
CA GLY A 624 -59.59 -3.28 2.68
C GLY A 624 -60.00 -4.76 2.70
N MET A 625 -59.33 -5.56 3.53
CA MET A 625 -59.62 -6.99 3.72
C MET A 625 -60.51 -7.28 4.95
N ARG A 626 -61.10 -6.26 5.59
CA ARG A 626 -61.94 -6.40 6.79
C ARG A 626 -63.38 -5.99 6.50
N VAL A 627 -64.34 -6.79 6.95
CA VAL A 627 -65.77 -6.47 6.91
C VAL A 627 -66.16 -5.88 8.26
N VAL A 628 -66.71 -4.66 8.26
CA VAL A 628 -67.15 -3.99 9.49
C VAL A 628 -68.67 -4.15 9.63
N VAL A 629 -69.12 -4.59 10.81
CA VAL A 629 -70.54 -4.85 11.09
C VAL A 629 -71.02 -4.08 12.33
N GLU A 630 -72.31 -3.75 12.37
CA GLU A 630 -73.01 -3.28 13.58
C GLU A 630 -74.16 -4.23 13.93
N LYS A 631 -74.71 -4.07 15.13
CA LYS A 631 -75.92 -4.77 15.52
C LYS A 631 -77.10 -4.27 14.66
N ALA A 632 -77.79 -5.20 13.97
CA ALA A 632 -78.86 -4.90 13.00
C ALA A 632 -80.13 -4.35 13.65
#